data_AF-A0A2V8QAM9-F1
#
_entry.id   AF-A0A2V8QAM9-F1
#
_cell.length_a   1.000
_cell.length_b   1.000
_cell.length_c   1.000
_cell.angle_alpha   90.00
_cell.angle_beta   90.00
_cell.angle_gamma   90.00
#
_symmetry.space_group_name_H-M   'P 1'
#
loop_
_entity.id
_entity.type
_entity.pdbx_description
1 polymer ?
#
loop_
_entity_poly.entity_id
_entity_poly.type
_entity_poly.pdbx_seq_one_letter_code
_entity_poly.pdbx_strand_id
1 'polypeptide(L)'
;MSNTKYALTVVLGLLLTSIAFANFESAVNETKSITILAPDSPGSTSTFFTVRPDFRRCASPMCGGYFVKRVNQTVTNCANGRKMAECYVASLDWANTSGVPIDRALLRGTLLTRGDRKGKYGVLKVEEAWQASSDSRPSGEFYRVRDLGLRCIAAPCLSHNEAKLNTTLSRKIAGVDINSIGALDDLVSQASQAMTGAEGVLVAGTHATVTGPAGRAQMLKATQFYLKASVGTSNLKPCIKTGCSGEICADDTRMSTCIYRSEYECYKKASCERQSNGNCGFTRTPELTSCLARK
;
A
#
# COMPACT_ATOMS: atom_id res chain seq x y z
N MET A 1 56.98 66.42 -3.93
CA MET A 1 57.66 67.13 -5.04
C MET A 1 58.41 66.09 -5.87
N SER A 2 58.22 66.16 -7.19
CA SER A 2 58.91 65.42 -8.26
C SER A 2 58.81 63.90 -8.27
N ASN A 3 58.15 63.29 -9.27
CA ASN A 3 58.62 63.13 -10.67
C ASN A 3 59.78 62.12 -10.75
N THR A 4 59.93 61.17 -11.69
CA THR A 4 59.29 60.89 -12.98
C THR A 4 60.12 59.78 -13.66
N LYS A 5 59.44 58.70 -14.09
CA LYS A 5 59.60 57.93 -15.35
C LYS A 5 60.84 57.04 -15.70
N TYR A 6 60.49 56.12 -16.62
CA TYR A 6 61.23 55.40 -17.68
C TYR A 6 61.78 54.01 -17.32
N ALA A 7 61.10 52.92 -17.66
CA ALA A 7 60.94 52.28 -18.99
C ALA A 7 62.09 51.32 -19.33
N LEU A 8 61.82 50.01 -19.30
CA LEU A 8 62.51 49.05 -20.16
C LEU A 8 61.58 47.88 -20.53
N THR A 9 61.45 47.71 -21.83
CA THR A 9 60.71 46.70 -22.60
C THR A 9 61.28 45.29 -22.43
N VAL A 10 60.42 44.29 -22.24
CA VAL A 10 60.65 42.90 -22.66
C VAL A 10 59.38 42.40 -23.34
N VAL A 11 59.51 42.08 -24.63
CA VAL A 11 58.49 41.43 -25.47
C VAL A 11 58.74 39.93 -25.40
N LEU A 12 57.73 39.13 -25.05
CA LEU A 12 57.58 37.79 -25.63
C LEU A 12 56.13 37.30 -25.52
N GLY A 13 55.60 36.85 -26.66
CA GLY A 13 54.17 36.70 -26.91
C GLY A 13 53.47 35.60 -26.14
N LEU A 14 52.18 35.84 -25.90
CA LEU A 14 51.22 34.89 -25.36
C LEU A 14 50.12 34.65 -26.40
N LEU A 15 49.96 33.37 -26.72
CA LEU A 15 48.98 32.83 -27.66
C LEU A 15 47.55 33.27 -27.32
N LEU A 16 46.87 33.85 -28.30
CA LEU A 16 45.42 33.93 -28.35
C LEU A 16 44.85 32.53 -28.62
N THR A 17 44.28 31.89 -27.60
CA THR A 17 43.35 30.78 -27.77
C THR A 17 41.93 31.31 -27.60
N SER A 18 41.18 31.23 -28.68
CA SER A 18 39.77 31.58 -28.82
C SER A 18 38.91 30.62 -27.99
N ILE A 19 38.32 31.11 -26.91
CA ILE A 19 37.27 30.39 -26.18
C ILE A 19 35.95 30.66 -26.92
N ALA A 20 35.49 29.63 -27.64
CA ALA A 20 34.15 29.59 -28.22
C ALA A 20 33.10 29.49 -27.10
N PHE A 21 32.19 30.46 -27.04
CA PHE A 21 30.99 30.40 -26.20
C PHE A 21 30.02 29.38 -26.80
N ALA A 22 29.90 28.21 -26.16
CA ALA A 22 28.84 27.25 -26.48
C ALA A 22 27.53 27.71 -25.82
N ASN A 23 26.52 27.95 -26.65
CA ASN A 23 25.16 28.28 -26.26
C ASN A 23 24.53 27.15 -25.43
N PHE A 24 23.99 27.49 -24.27
CA PHE A 24 23.23 26.56 -23.42
C PHE A 24 21.75 26.70 -23.76
N GLU A 25 21.28 25.91 -24.73
CA GLU A 25 19.87 25.89 -25.12
C GLU A 25 19.13 24.92 -24.18
N SER A 26 18.38 25.48 -23.23
CA SER A 26 17.58 24.71 -22.28
C SER A 26 16.35 24.14 -22.97
N ALA A 27 16.33 22.82 -23.16
CA ALA A 27 15.15 22.09 -23.59
C ALA A 27 14.09 22.11 -22.47
N VAL A 28 12.96 22.76 -22.74
CA VAL A 28 11.77 22.76 -21.89
C VAL A 28 11.11 21.39 -22.00
N ASN A 29 11.26 20.56 -20.98
CA ASN A 29 10.62 19.25 -20.91
C ASN A 29 9.12 19.44 -20.62
N GLU A 30 8.27 18.89 -21.49
CA GLU A 30 6.81 18.90 -21.35
C GLU A 30 6.41 18.31 -19.98
N THR A 31 5.91 19.17 -19.10
CA THR A 31 5.23 18.75 -17.88
C THR A 31 3.94 18.05 -18.28
N LYS A 32 4.02 16.72 -18.39
CA LYS A 32 2.87 15.83 -18.42
C LYS A 32 2.02 16.12 -17.18
N SER A 33 0.90 16.79 -17.40
CA SER A 33 -0.05 17.19 -16.39
C SER A 33 -0.46 15.99 -15.54
N ILE A 34 -0.10 16.04 -14.26
CA ILE A 34 -0.59 15.11 -13.26
C ILE A 34 -2.09 15.38 -13.16
N THR A 35 -2.89 14.49 -13.75
CA THR A 35 -4.34 14.48 -13.58
C THR A 35 -4.60 14.28 -12.08
N ILE A 36 -5.05 15.34 -11.42
CA ILE A 36 -5.59 15.28 -10.06
C ILE A 36 -6.82 14.38 -10.16
N LEU A 37 -6.72 13.13 -9.66
CA LEU A 37 -7.85 12.23 -9.60
C LEU A 37 -8.91 12.89 -8.69
N ALA A 38 -10.02 13.26 -9.30
CA ALA A 38 -11.23 13.69 -8.62
C ALA A 38 -11.68 12.62 -7.61
N PRO A 39 -12.40 13.00 -6.53
CA PRO A 39 -13.02 12.01 -5.66
C PRO A 39 -13.86 11.02 -6.48
N ASP A 40 -13.77 9.72 -6.13
CA ASP A 40 -14.40 8.59 -6.82
C ASP A 40 -15.75 8.99 -7.43
N SER A 41 -15.81 9.09 -8.76
CA SER A 41 -17.05 9.32 -9.49
C SER A 41 -18.03 8.18 -9.17
N PRO A 42 -19.35 8.43 -9.06
CA PRO A 42 -20.39 7.41 -8.80
C PRO A 42 -20.45 6.25 -9.82
N GLY A 43 -19.58 6.24 -10.83
CA GLY A 43 -19.43 5.20 -11.84
C GLY A 43 -18.25 4.24 -11.63
N SER A 44 -17.50 4.28 -10.52
CA SER A 44 -16.48 3.26 -10.27
C SER A 44 -17.13 1.92 -9.93
N THR A 45 -16.98 0.91 -10.80
CA THR A 45 -17.49 -0.46 -10.60
C THR A 45 -16.77 -1.21 -9.47
N SER A 46 -15.66 -0.66 -9.01
CA SER A 46 -14.82 -1.16 -7.95
C SER A 46 -15.49 -1.02 -6.58
N THR A 47 -15.51 -2.12 -5.83
CA THR A 47 -16.20 -2.25 -4.55
C THR A 47 -15.18 -2.63 -3.47
N PHE A 48 -15.40 -2.17 -2.23
CA PHE A 48 -14.60 -2.56 -1.07
C PHE A 48 -15.13 -3.86 -0.44
N PHE A 49 -14.23 -4.78 -0.14
CA PHE A 49 -14.53 -6.08 0.46
C PHE A 49 -13.68 -6.32 1.70
N THR A 50 -14.28 -6.94 2.72
CA THR A 50 -13.53 -7.72 3.70
C THR A 50 -13.27 -9.11 3.14
N VAL A 51 -12.17 -9.73 3.55
CA VAL A 51 -11.76 -11.05 3.05
C VAL A 51 -11.41 -11.97 4.22
N ARG A 52 -11.82 -13.23 4.13
CA ARG A 52 -11.35 -14.29 5.02
C ARG A 52 -10.95 -15.53 4.23
N PRO A 53 -9.91 -16.27 4.62
CA PRO A 53 -9.57 -17.54 3.99
C PRO A 53 -10.69 -18.59 4.14
N ASP A 54 -10.80 -19.47 3.15
CA ASP A 54 -11.66 -20.65 3.19
C ASP A 54 -10.89 -21.89 3.64
N PHE A 55 -11.12 -22.34 4.88
CA PHE A 55 -10.45 -23.50 5.47
C PHE A 55 -11.16 -24.84 5.22
N ARG A 56 -12.18 -24.89 4.36
CA ARG A 56 -12.85 -26.14 4.00
C ARG A 56 -11.88 -27.09 3.28
N ARG A 57 -11.98 -28.38 3.56
CA ARG A 57 -11.13 -29.43 2.96
C ARG A 57 -11.85 -30.08 1.78
N CYS A 58 -11.48 -29.71 0.57
CA CYS A 58 -11.99 -30.27 -0.69
C CYS A 58 -11.03 -29.95 -1.86
N ALA A 59 -11.37 -30.40 -3.06
CA ALA A 59 -10.55 -30.12 -4.25
C ALA A 59 -10.69 -28.66 -4.72
N SER A 60 -9.56 -27.97 -4.88
CA SER A 60 -9.50 -26.68 -5.57
C SER A 60 -10.01 -26.83 -7.02
N PRO A 61 -10.79 -25.88 -7.57
CA PRO A 61 -11.10 -24.54 -7.06
C PRO A 61 -12.41 -24.43 -6.25
N MET A 62 -13.01 -25.53 -5.78
CA MET A 62 -14.31 -25.50 -5.07
C MET A 62 -14.20 -25.03 -3.61
N CYS A 63 -13.01 -25.13 -3.02
CA CYS A 63 -12.65 -24.56 -1.73
C CYS A 63 -11.13 -24.29 -1.66
N GLY A 64 -10.68 -23.74 -0.54
CA GLY A 64 -9.29 -23.35 -0.32
C GLY A 64 -8.95 -21.94 -0.84
N GLY A 65 -9.93 -21.24 -1.39
CA GLY A 65 -9.85 -19.84 -1.77
C GLY A 65 -10.23 -18.89 -0.63
N TYR A 66 -11.12 -17.95 -0.91
CA TYR A 66 -11.49 -16.88 0.02
C TYR A 66 -13.00 -16.62 -0.01
N PHE A 67 -13.52 -16.16 1.12
CA PHE A 67 -14.84 -15.54 1.18
C PHE A 67 -14.68 -14.02 1.23
N VAL A 68 -15.36 -13.34 0.31
CA VAL A 68 -15.37 -11.88 0.23
C VAL A 68 -16.75 -11.35 0.59
N LYS A 69 -16.80 -10.32 1.43
CA LYS A 69 -18.04 -9.67 1.84
C LYS A 69 -17.96 -8.19 1.52
N ARG A 70 -18.98 -7.67 0.86
CA ARG A 70 -19.09 -6.25 0.54
C ARG A 70 -19.23 -5.43 1.82
N VAL A 71 -18.32 -4.48 2.01
CA VAL A 71 -18.29 -3.60 3.18
C VAL A 71 -19.56 -2.73 3.23
N ASN A 72 -20.08 -2.46 4.44
CA ASN A 72 -21.30 -1.68 4.69
C ASN A 72 -22.59 -2.20 4.02
N GLN A 73 -22.59 -3.44 3.52
CA GLN A 73 -23.75 -4.03 2.85
C GLN A 73 -24.12 -5.36 3.50
N THR A 74 -25.42 -5.66 3.52
CA THR A 74 -25.94 -6.95 4.03
C THR A 74 -25.76 -8.08 3.02
N VAL A 75 -25.65 -7.73 1.73
CA VAL A 75 -25.49 -8.66 0.62
C VAL A 75 -24.35 -8.25 -0.32
N THR A 76 -23.72 -9.26 -0.90
CA THR A 76 -22.65 -9.19 -1.88
C THR A 76 -23.16 -9.78 -3.19
N ASN A 77 -23.02 -9.03 -4.29
CA ASN A 77 -23.30 -9.54 -5.63
C ASN A 77 -22.11 -10.41 -6.09
N CYS A 78 -22.30 -11.72 -6.14
CA CYS A 78 -21.26 -12.67 -6.48
C CYS A 78 -21.00 -12.72 -7.99
N ALA A 79 -19.83 -13.23 -8.38
CA ALA A 79 -19.43 -13.37 -9.79
C ALA A 79 -20.42 -14.21 -10.63
N ASN A 80 -21.13 -15.15 -9.99
CA ASN A 80 -22.16 -15.98 -10.61
C ASN A 80 -23.56 -15.31 -10.69
N GLY A 81 -23.66 -14.02 -10.36
CA GLY A 81 -24.91 -13.25 -10.37
C GLY A 81 -25.79 -13.42 -9.12
N ARG A 82 -25.45 -14.33 -8.20
CA ARG A 82 -26.22 -14.53 -6.95
C ARG A 82 -25.94 -13.41 -5.95
N LYS A 83 -26.92 -13.13 -5.09
CA LYS A 83 -26.76 -12.24 -3.93
C LYS A 83 -26.63 -13.08 -2.66
N MET A 84 -25.50 -12.99 -1.98
CA MET A 84 -25.20 -13.77 -0.77
C MET A 84 -24.57 -12.87 0.29
N ALA A 85 -24.59 -13.26 1.57
CA ALA A 85 -23.91 -12.49 2.63
C ALA A 85 -22.40 -12.35 2.35
N GLU A 86 -21.79 -13.43 1.87
CA GLU A 86 -20.41 -13.49 1.39
C GLU A 86 -20.33 -14.35 0.12
N CYS A 87 -19.36 -14.06 -0.73
CA CYS A 87 -19.14 -14.77 -1.99
C CYS A 87 -17.83 -15.53 -1.94
N TYR A 88 -17.85 -16.79 -2.37
CA TYR A 88 -16.64 -17.56 -2.54
C TYR A 88 -15.90 -17.14 -3.82
N VAL A 89 -14.59 -16.92 -3.70
CA VAL A 89 -13.67 -16.73 -4.82
C VAL A 89 -12.53 -17.74 -4.71
N ALA A 90 -12.17 -18.36 -5.83
CA ALA A 90 -11.10 -19.37 -5.86
C ALA A 90 -9.71 -18.74 -5.68
N SER A 91 -9.53 -17.49 -6.12
CA SER A 91 -8.28 -16.76 -6.00
C SER A 91 -8.48 -15.24 -5.93
N LEU A 92 -7.45 -14.57 -5.43
CA LEU A 92 -7.27 -13.13 -5.49
C LEU A 92 -6.26 -12.85 -6.59
N ASP A 93 -6.68 -12.08 -7.59
CA ASP A 93 -5.84 -11.68 -8.72
C ASP A 93 -5.26 -10.30 -8.41
N TRP A 94 -4.03 -10.30 -7.91
CA TRP A 94 -3.30 -9.10 -7.52
C TRP A 94 -2.72 -8.46 -8.77
N ALA A 95 -3.07 -7.20 -9.05
CA ALA A 95 -2.44 -6.46 -10.12
C ALA A 95 -0.97 -6.17 -9.78
N ASN A 96 -0.72 -5.06 -9.07
CA ASN A 96 0.63 -4.64 -8.65
C ASN A 96 0.75 -4.44 -7.12
N THR A 97 -0.24 -4.90 -6.38
CA THR A 97 -0.31 -4.74 -4.92
C THR A 97 -0.12 -6.10 -4.28
N SER A 98 0.93 -6.28 -3.49
CA SER A 98 1.19 -7.52 -2.76
C SER A 98 1.84 -7.19 -1.42
N GLY A 99 1.59 -8.00 -0.39
CA GLY A 99 2.26 -7.86 0.91
C GLY A 99 1.39 -7.35 2.06
N VAL A 100 0.06 -7.53 2.01
CA VAL A 100 -0.83 -7.27 3.15
C VAL A 100 -1.35 -8.59 3.73
N PRO A 101 -1.40 -8.75 5.07
CA PRO A 101 -2.12 -9.85 5.70
C PRO A 101 -3.61 -9.84 5.32
N ILE A 102 -4.05 -10.86 4.57
CA ILE A 102 -5.40 -10.90 3.94
C ILE A 102 -6.53 -11.00 4.95
N ASP A 103 -6.29 -11.64 6.09
CA ASP A 103 -7.28 -11.83 7.15
C ASP A 103 -7.76 -10.51 7.77
N ARG A 104 -7.02 -9.42 7.56
CA ARG A 104 -7.29 -8.09 8.14
C ARG A 104 -7.21 -6.96 7.11
N ALA A 105 -7.16 -7.30 5.83
CA ALA A 105 -7.12 -6.32 4.76
C ALA A 105 -8.53 -5.89 4.32
N LEU A 106 -8.64 -4.63 3.88
CA LEU A 106 -9.74 -4.21 3.01
C LEU A 106 -9.23 -4.20 1.57
N LEU A 107 -9.94 -4.89 0.68
CA LEU A 107 -9.57 -4.95 -0.73
C LEU A 107 -10.59 -4.17 -1.55
N ARG A 108 -10.11 -3.26 -2.41
CA ARG A 108 -10.92 -2.64 -3.46
C ARG A 108 -10.71 -3.41 -4.75
N GLY A 109 -11.78 -3.78 -5.42
CA GLY A 109 -11.65 -4.53 -6.67
C GLY A 109 -12.97 -4.89 -7.32
N THR A 110 -12.87 -5.76 -8.32
CA THR A 110 -14.00 -6.22 -9.12
C THR A 110 -14.07 -7.75 -9.11
N LEU A 111 -15.27 -8.29 -8.88
CA LEU A 111 -15.53 -9.73 -8.97
C LEU A 111 -15.70 -10.14 -10.44
N LEU A 112 -14.86 -11.08 -10.87
CA LEU A 112 -14.86 -11.62 -12.22
C LEU A 112 -15.19 -13.11 -12.18
N THR A 113 -15.76 -13.61 -13.27
CA THR A 113 -15.88 -15.05 -13.50
C THR A 113 -14.73 -15.50 -14.40
N ARG A 114 -13.95 -16.49 -13.94
CA ARG A 114 -12.85 -17.11 -14.68
C ARG A 114 -13.09 -18.62 -14.78
N GLY A 115 -12.55 -19.26 -15.81
CA GLY A 115 -12.67 -20.70 -16.03
C GLY A 115 -12.83 -21.06 -17.49
N ASP A 116 -12.91 -22.36 -17.76
CA ASP A 116 -13.01 -22.93 -19.10
C ASP A 116 -14.27 -23.81 -19.22
N ARG A 117 -14.28 -24.75 -20.18
CA ARG A 117 -15.38 -25.70 -20.39
C ARG A 117 -15.60 -26.64 -19.19
N LYS A 118 -14.62 -26.83 -18.30
CA LYS A 118 -14.68 -27.73 -17.15
C LYS A 118 -15.26 -27.08 -15.89
N GLY A 119 -15.40 -25.76 -15.86
CA GLY A 119 -16.03 -25.06 -14.75
C GLY A 119 -15.70 -23.58 -14.71
N LYS A 120 -16.62 -22.80 -14.15
CA LYS A 120 -16.46 -21.36 -13.91
C LYS A 120 -16.41 -21.09 -12.40
N TYR A 121 -15.51 -20.22 -11.99
CA TYR A 121 -15.31 -19.83 -10.60
C TYR A 121 -15.13 -18.31 -10.47
N GLY A 122 -15.42 -17.79 -9.28
CA GLY A 122 -15.22 -16.39 -8.96
C GLY A 122 -13.75 -16.07 -8.70
N VAL A 123 -13.28 -14.92 -9.18
CA VAL A 123 -11.97 -14.36 -8.90
C VAL A 123 -12.17 -12.90 -8.49
N LEU A 124 -11.55 -12.46 -7.40
CA LEU A 124 -11.51 -11.03 -7.07
C LEU A 124 -10.27 -10.41 -7.71
N LYS A 125 -10.45 -9.56 -8.72
CA LYS A 125 -9.37 -8.72 -9.25
C LYS A 125 -9.15 -7.56 -8.30
N VAL A 126 -8.01 -7.57 -7.61
CA VAL A 126 -7.65 -6.57 -6.59
C VAL A 126 -6.98 -5.38 -7.26
N GLU A 127 -7.55 -4.20 -7.04
CA GLU A 127 -7.05 -2.91 -7.52
C GLU A 127 -6.34 -2.15 -6.40
N GLU A 128 -6.82 -2.26 -5.17
CA GLU A 128 -6.17 -1.69 -3.99
C GLU A 128 -6.24 -2.66 -2.81
N ALA A 129 -5.19 -2.62 -1.99
CA ALA A 129 -5.17 -3.31 -0.71
C ALA A 129 -4.91 -2.29 0.40
N TRP A 130 -5.60 -2.44 1.52
CA TRP A 130 -5.52 -1.54 2.65
C TRP A 130 -5.27 -2.35 3.92
N GLN A 131 -4.17 -2.04 4.61
CA GLN A 131 -3.68 -2.77 5.77
C GLN A 131 -4.21 -2.15 7.06
N ALA A 132 -4.80 -2.98 7.94
CA ALA A 132 -5.24 -2.57 9.27
C ALA A 132 -4.06 -2.08 10.13
N SER A 133 -4.31 -1.11 11.01
CA SER A 133 -3.29 -0.54 11.88
C SER A 133 -3.01 -1.35 13.16
N SER A 134 -3.88 -2.31 13.48
CA SER A 134 -3.71 -3.20 14.63
C SER A 134 -4.43 -4.54 14.43
N ASP A 135 -4.25 -5.42 15.41
CA ASP A 135 -4.88 -6.74 15.46
C ASP A 135 -6.34 -6.71 15.94
N SER A 136 -6.82 -5.54 16.37
CA SER A 136 -8.18 -5.33 16.85
C SER A 136 -9.20 -5.47 15.71
N ARG A 137 -10.28 -6.21 15.98
CA ARG A 137 -11.39 -6.34 15.02
C ARG A 137 -12.11 -5.00 14.87
N PRO A 138 -12.36 -4.55 13.63
CA PRO A 138 -13.13 -3.32 13.38
C PRO A 138 -14.57 -3.49 13.84
N SER A 139 -15.18 -2.40 14.31
CA SER A 139 -16.62 -2.32 14.55
C SER A 139 -17.19 -0.98 14.06
N GLY A 140 -18.50 -0.97 13.81
CA GLY A 140 -19.17 0.16 13.17
C GLY A 140 -19.11 0.10 11.65
N GLU A 141 -19.24 1.27 11.04
CA GLU A 141 -19.30 1.41 9.58
C GLU A 141 -17.95 1.89 9.03
N PHE A 142 -17.72 1.65 7.75
CA PHE A 142 -16.45 1.95 7.10
C PHE A 142 -16.56 3.17 6.20
N TYR A 143 -15.55 4.03 6.26
CA TYR A 143 -15.50 5.31 5.57
C TYR A 143 -14.13 5.51 4.93
N ARG A 144 -14.08 6.18 3.77
CA ARG A 144 -12.87 6.86 3.30
C ARG A 144 -12.89 8.26 3.89
N VAL A 145 -11.81 8.69 4.52
CA VAL A 145 -11.71 10.00 5.16
C VAL A 145 -10.53 10.80 4.64
N ARG A 146 -10.76 12.10 4.42
CA ARG A 146 -9.77 13.07 3.98
C ARG A 146 -9.82 14.34 4.82
N ASP A 147 -8.66 14.92 5.11
CA ASP A 147 -8.53 16.28 5.67
C ASP A 147 -8.81 17.29 4.55
N LEU A 148 -9.64 18.29 4.85
CA LEU A 148 -9.98 19.40 3.95
C LEU A 148 -8.97 20.56 4.04
N GLY A 149 -7.94 20.45 4.89
CA GLY A 149 -6.94 21.48 5.13
C GLY A 149 -7.48 22.67 5.91
N LEU A 150 -8.69 22.57 6.49
CA LEU A 150 -9.30 23.65 7.23
C LEU A 150 -8.66 23.79 8.61
N ARG A 151 -8.30 25.02 8.98
CA ARG A 151 -7.75 25.38 10.28
C ARG A 151 -8.65 26.47 10.87
N CYS A 152 -9.28 26.18 12.00
CA CYS A 152 -10.43 26.95 12.47
C CYS A 152 -10.15 27.59 13.82
N ILE A 153 -10.69 28.79 14.04
CA ILE A 153 -10.48 29.58 15.25
C ILE A 153 -11.28 29.00 16.44
N ALA A 154 -12.45 28.42 16.17
CA ALA A 154 -13.31 27.79 17.15
C ALA A 154 -13.70 26.35 16.73
N ALA A 155 -13.80 25.45 17.72
CA ALA A 155 -14.23 24.06 17.55
C ALA A 155 -15.72 23.88 17.92
N PRO A 156 -16.42 22.86 17.39
CA PRO A 156 -15.96 21.90 16.38
C PRO A 156 -15.98 22.50 14.96
N CYS A 157 -15.02 22.12 14.13
CA CYS A 157 -14.92 22.59 12.75
C CYS A 157 -15.00 21.44 11.77
N LEU A 158 -15.79 21.58 10.70
CA LEU A 158 -15.98 20.57 9.65
C LEU A 158 -14.73 20.37 8.78
N SER A 159 -13.65 19.94 9.40
CA SER A 159 -12.29 19.87 8.86
C SER A 159 -12.03 18.63 8.02
N HIS A 160 -12.89 17.62 8.08
CA HIS A 160 -12.71 16.38 7.33
C HIS A 160 -13.94 16.10 6.47
N ASN A 161 -13.73 15.43 5.33
CA ASN A 161 -14.80 14.82 4.54
C ASN A 161 -14.72 13.30 4.67
N GLU A 162 -15.84 12.68 5.02
CA GLU A 162 -15.98 11.23 5.02
C GLU A 162 -16.94 10.77 3.92
N ALA A 163 -16.60 9.69 3.24
CA ALA A 163 -17.44 9.00 2.28
C ALA A 163 -17.67 7.56 2.75
N LYS A 164 -18.93 7.17 2.94
CA LYS A 164 -19.27 5.83 3.42
C LYS A 164 -19.03 4.81 2.30
N LEU A 165 -18.16 3.85 2.56
CA LEU A 165 -17.73 2.88 1.54
C LEU A 165 -18.91 2.10 0.97
N ASN A 166 -18.86 1.85 -0.34
CA ASN A 166 -19.89 1.15 -1.11
C ASN A 166 -21.28 1.82 -1.10
N THR A 167 -21.32 3.13 -0.89
CA THR A 167 -22.53 3.97 -0.98
C THR A 167 -22.19 5.30 -1.65
N THR A 168 -23.19 6.12 -1.95
CA THR A 168 -23.02 7.49 -2.44
C THR A 168 -23.01 8.53 -1.31
N LEU A 169 -23.12 8.10 -0.04
CA LEU A 169 -23.22 8.99 1.10
C LEU A 169 -21.85 9.59 1.45
N SER A 170 -21.77 10.92 1.41
CA SER A 170 -20.60 11.69 1.86
C SER A 170 -21.06 12.87 2.71
N ARG A 171 -20.26 13.25 3.70
CA ARG A 171 -20.51 14.47 4.50
C ARG A 171 -19.22 15.01 5.10
N LYS A 172 -19.28 16.26 5.54
CA LYS A 172 -18.21 16.86 6.33
C LYS A 172 -18.42 16.57 7.81
N ILE A 173 -17.35 16.28 8.52
CA ILE A 173 -17.33 15.97 9.97
C ILE A 173 -16.30 16.83 10.69
N ALA A 174 -16.48 16.97 12.00
CA ALA A 174 -15.63 17.75 12.88
C ALA A 174 -14.17 17.25 12.91
N GLY A 175 -13.99 15.94 12.74
CA GLY A 175 -12.70 15.27 12.77
C GLY A 175 -12.84 13.77 12.91
N VAL A 176 -11.69 13.09 12.92
CA VAL A 176 -11.57 11.67 13.18
C VAL A 176 -10.69 11.48 14.41
N ASP A 177 -11.12 10.65 15.34
CA ASP A 177 -10.33 10.22 16.49
C ASP A 177 -9.72 8.84 16.18
N ILE A 178 -8.45 8.84 15.78
CA ILE A 178 -7.64 7.63 15.52
C ILE A 178 -6.64 7.33 16.63
N ASN A 179 -6.47 8.23 17.60
CA ASN A 179 -5.49 8.09 18.67
C ASN A 179 -5.97 7.09 19.74
N SER A 180 -7.29 6.97 19.88
CA SER A 180 -7.91 6.19 20.95
C SER A 180 -8.02 4.68 20.69
N ILE A 181 -7.37 4.16 19.62
CA ILE A 181 -7.52 2.76 19.19
C ILE A 181 -6.31 1.85 19.52
N GLY A 182 -5.29 2.39 20.20
CA GLY A 182 -4.10 1.62 20.60
C GLY A 182 -3.18 1.21 19.44
N ALA A 183 -3.19 1.96 18.34
CA ALA A 183 -2.25 1.76 17.24
C ALA A 183 -0.86 2.33 17.58
N LEU A 184 0.18 1.88 16.89
CA LEU A 184 1.54 2.43 17.02
C LEU A 184 1.57 3.90 16.57
N ASP A 185 2.30 4.75 17.29
CA ASP A 185 2.38 6.20 17.02
C ASP A 185 2.83 6.53 15.59
N ASP A 186 3.75 5.73 15.04
CA ASP A 186 4.20 5.87 13.64
C ASP A 186 3.05 5.63 12.64
N LEU A 187 2.20 4.62 12.88
CA LEU A 187 1.04 4.35 12.03
C LEU A 187 -0.01 5.45 12.15
N VAL A 188 -0.20 6.02 13.35
CA VAL A 188 -1.10 7.15 13.58
C VAL A 188 -0.62 8.39 12.83
N SER A 189 0.69 8.65 12.85
CA SER A 189 1.33 9.73 12.08
C SER A 189 1.15 9.54 10.57
N GLN A 190 1.43 8.33 10.06
CA GLN A 190 1.23 7.97 8.66
C GLN A 190 -0.24 8.11 8.23
N ALA A 191 -1.19 7.72 9.08
CA ALA A 191 -2.62 7.90 8.81
C ALA A 191 -3.01 9.38 8.76
N SER A 192 -2.51 10.18 9.69
CA SER A 192 -2.73 11.63 9.71
C SER A 192 -2.18 12.31 8.45
N GLN A 193 -1.01 11.90 7.99
CA GLN A 193 -0.43 12.35 6.73
C GLN A 193 -1.24 11.87 5.52
N ALA A 194 -1.63 10.60 5.48
CA ALA A 194 -2.41 10.01 4.40
C ALA A 194 -3.77 10.70 4.21
N MET A 195 -4.41 11.17 5.28
CA MET A 195 -5.65 11.96 5.22
C MET A 195 -5.53 13.23 4.38
N THR A 196 -4.34 13.84 4.32
CA THR A 196 -4.10 15.04 3.50
C THR A 196 -3.97 14.72 2.00
N GLY A 197 -3.68 13.46 1.67
CA GLY A 197 -3.52 12.98 0.30
C GLY A 197 -4.86 12.81 -0.44
N ALA A 198 -4.77 12.58 -1.76
CA ALA A 198 -5.94 12.35 -2.60
C ALA A 198 -6.72 11.07 -2.20
N GLU A 199 -5.99 10.04 -1.77
CA GLU A 199 -6.52 8.74 -1.38
C GLU A 199 -7.17 8.76 0.00
N GLY A 200 -6.69 9.60 0.92
CA GLY A 200 -7.10 9.58 2.31
C GLY A 200 -6.71 8.28 3.03
N VAL A 201 -7.45 8.01 4.10
CA VAL A 201 -7.34 6.80 4.93
C VAL A 201 -8.71 6.11 4.96
N LEU A 202 -8.74 4.78 5.13
CA LEU A 202 -10.00 4.10 5.45
C LEU A 202 -10.14 3.97 6.95
N VAL A 203 -11.34 4.19 7.47
CA VAL A 203 -11.63 4.17 8.91
C VAL A 203 -12.88 3.35 9.15
N ALA A 204 -12.81 2.38 10.06
CA ALA A 204 -13.99 1.77 10.65
C ALA A 204 -14.32 2.48 11.96
N GLY A 205 -15.58 2.79 12.20
CA GLY A 205 -15.95 3.48 13.44
C GLY A 205 -17.42 3.86 13.56
N THR A 206 -17.69 4.64 14.60
CA THR A 206 -19.02 5.17 14.92
C THR A 206 -18.95 6.67 15.16
N HIS A 207 -20.03 7.39 14.89
CA HIS A 207 -20.07 8.83 15.13
C HIS A 207 -20.44 9.16 16.57
N ALA A 208 -19.76 10.16 17.12
CA ALA A 208 -20.13 10.82 18.36
C ALA A 208 -20.34 12.31 18.09
N THR A 209 -21.33 12.92 18.76
CA THR A 209 -21.54 14.36 18.66
C THR A 209 -20.56 15.09 19.57
N VAL A 210 -19.80 16.03 19.01
CA VAL A 210 -18.92 16.95 19.75
C VAL A 210 -19.55 18.33 19.79
N THR A 211 -19.36 19.04 20.91
CA THR A 211 -19.93 20.37 21.16
C THR A 211 -18.82 21.33 21.56
N GLY A 212 -18.92 22.58 21.12
CA GLY A 212 -17.97 23.64 21.45
C GLY A 212 -18.51 25.03 21.09
N PRO A 213 -17.68 26.08 21.16
CA PRO A 213 -18.10 27.45 20.87
C PRO A 213 -18.70 27.65 19.47
N ALA A 214 -18.33 26.81 18.49
CA ALA A 214 -18.87 26.84 17.14
C ALA A 214 -20.14 25.98 16.96
N GLY A 215 -20.73 25.47 18.04
CA GLY A 215 -21.95 24.66 18.01
C GLY A 215 -21.67 23.16 18.13
N ARG A 216 -22.39 22.35 17.36
CA ARG A 216 -22.36 20.87 17.43
C ARG A 216 -22.04 20.27 16.07
N ALA A 217 -21.21 19.24 16.06
CA ALA A 217 -20.89 18.50 14.83
C ALA A 217 -20.58 17.03 15.15
N GLN A 218 -20.58 16.18 14.12
CA GLN A 218 -20.22 14.77 14.26
C GLN A 218 -18.70 14.59 14.21
N MET A 219 -18.15 13.73 15.06
CA MET A 219 -16.78 13.25 15.02
C MET A 219 -16.81 11.74 14.80
N LEU A 220 -15.97 11.23 13.90
CA LEU A 220 -15.83 9.79 13.69
C LEU A 220 -14.88 9.23 14.75
N LYS A 221 -15.38 8.40 15.66
CA LYS A 221 -14.57 7.63 16.62
C LYS A 221 -14.12 6.35 15.93
N ALA A 222 -12.84 6.28 15.59
CA ALA A 222 -12.29 5.10 14.95
C ALA A 222 -12.27 3.92 15.92
N THR A 223 -12.45 2.73 15.37
CA THR A 223 -12.18 1.44 16.02
C THR A 223 -11.05 0.70 15.31
N GLN A 224 -10.79 1.07 14.05
CA GLN A 224 -9.67 0.61 13.23
C GLN A 224 -9.43 1.64 12.12
N PHE A 225 -8.18 1.82 11.68
CA PHE A 225 -7.89 2.53 10.44
C PHE A 225 -7.01 1.67 9.53
N TYR A 226 -7.04 1.98 8.23
CA TYR A 226 -6.34 1.22 7.22
C TYR A 226 -5.51 2.14 6.33
N LEU A 227 -4.24 1.79 6.16
CA LEU A 227 -3.32 2.47 5.26
C LEU A 227 -3.27 1.75 3.92
N LYS A 228 -3.22 2.51 2.82
CA LYS A 228 -3.09 1.93 1.48
C LYS A 228 -1.75 1.22 1.37
N ALA A 229 -1.76 -0.02 0.91
CA ALA A 229 -0.54 -0.74 0.62
C ALA A 229 0.11 -0.12 -0.62
N SER A 230 1.35 0.34 -0.47
CA SER A 230 2.12 0.93 -1.57
C SER A 230 2.32 -0.07 -2.70
N VAL A 231 2.05 0.37 -3.94
CA VAL A 231 2.40 -0.36 -5.15
C VAL A 231 3.93 -0.29 -5.32
N GLY A 232 4.65 -1.36 -4.95
CA GLY A 232 6.07 -1.52 -5.28
C GLY A 232 7.10 -1.18 -4.18
N THR A 233 6.72 -0.60 -3.05
CA THR A 233 7.60 -0.44 -1.88
C THR A 233 6.77 -0.53 -0.61
N SER A 234 6.41 -1.76 -0.28
CA SER A 234 5.95 -2.05 1.05
C SER A 234 7.05 -1.74 2.07
N ASN A 235 6.65 -1.36 3.27
CA ASN A 235 7.47 -1.41 4.48
C ASN A 235 7.80 -2.88 4.86
N LEU A 236 8.03 -3.73 3.86
CA LEU A 236 8.47 -5.10 4.04
C LEU A 236 9.94 -5.03 4.40
N LYS A 237 10.27 -5.59 5.56
CA LYS A 237 11.66 -5.80 5.97
C LYS A 237 12.41 -6.52 4.85
N PRO A 238 13.70 -6.20 4.65
CA PRO A 238 14.52 -6.88 3.65
C PRO A 238 14.52 -8.38 3.92
N CYS A 239 14.50 -9.19 2.85
CA CYS A 239 14.69 -10.62 3.01
C CYS A 239 16.12 -10.87 3.48
N ILE A 240 16.25 -11.55 4.61
CA ILE A 240 17.52 -11.89 5.22
C ILE A 240 17.70 -13.41 5.23
N LYS A 241 18.95 -13.84 5.04
CA LYS A 241 19.35 -15.22 5.34
C LYS A 241 19.43 -15.36 6.85
N THR A 242 18.69 -16.30 7.39
CA THR A 242 18.57 -16.60 8.81
C THR A 242 18.53 -18.12 9.01
N GLY A 243 18.25 -18.60 10.22
CA GLY A 243 18.56 -19.97 10.64
C GLY A 243 20.03 -20.09 11.07
N CYS A 244 20.34 -21.13 11.82
CA CYS A 244 21.67 -21.30 12.42
C CYS A 244 22.78 -21.50 11.37
N SER A 245 22.44 -22.05 10.19
CA SER A 245 23.36 -22.27 9.08
C SER A 245 23.09 -21.37 7.85
N GLY A 246 22.18 -20.40 7.96
CA GLY A 246 21.76 -19.54 6.84
C GLY A 246 20.84 -20.25 5.83
N GLU A 247 20.15 -21.30 6.27
CA GLU A 247 19.28 -22.16 5.47
C GLU A 247 17.82 -21.68 5.36
N ILE A 248 17.47 -20.59 6.03
CA ILE A 248 16.14 -19.98 6.00
C ILE A 248 16.25 -18.60 5.34
N CYS A 249 15.36 -18.30 4.39
CA CYS A 249 15.19 -16.96 3.85
C CYS A 249 13.85 -16.40 4.35
N ALA A 250 13.88 -15.34 5.16
CA ALA A 250 12.71 -14.75 5.80
C ALA A 250 12.83 -13.22 5.92
N ASP A 251 11.76 -12.53 6.27
CA ASP A 251 11.76 -11.09 6.57
C ASP A 251 11.86 -10.77 8.07
N ASP A 252 12.14 -11.80 8.87
CA ASP A 252 12.46 -11.74 10.29
C ASP A 252 13.56 -12.75 10.65
N THR A 253 14.19 -12.58 11.81
CA THR A 253 15.20 -13.53 12.29
C THR A 253 14.52 -14.80 12.77
N ARG A 254 14.87 -15.95 12.20
CA ARG A 254 14.38 -17.27 12.60
C ARG A 254 15.54 -18.10 13.12
N MET A 255 15.33 -18.72 14.27
CA MET A 255 16.28 -19.67 14.81
C MET A 255 15.83 -21.09 14.47
N SER A 256 16.69 -21.82 13.78
CA SER A 256 16.56 -23.24 13.54
C SER A 256 17.46 -24.01 14.50
N THR A 257 17.30 -25.33 14.56
CA THR A 257 18.27 -26.21 15.21
C THR A 257 19.62 -26.13 14.50
N CYS A 258 20.71 -25.99 15.25
CA CYS A 258 22.08 -25.90 14.74
C CYS A 258 22.64 -27.25 14.27
N ILE A 259 21.93 -27.92 13.36
CA ILE A 259 22.36 -29.16 12.73
C ILE A 259 23.07 -28.79 11.43
N TYR A 260 24.29 -29.28 11.24
CA TYR A 260 24.98 -29.10 9.97
C TYR A 260 24.47 -30.11 8.93
N ARG A 261 24.06 -29.61 7.76
CA ARG A 261 23.80 -30.41 6.57
C ARG A 261 24.60 -29.86 5.38
N SER A 262 25.15 -30.76 4.57
CA SER A 262 25.98 -30.41 3.40
C SER A 262 25.23 -29.57 2.36
N GLU A 263 23.90 -29.70 2.29
CA GLU A 263 23.00 -28.92 1.42
C GLU A 263 22.94 -27.43 1.79
N TYR A 264 23.22 -27.06 3.04
CA TYR A 264 23.14 -25.65 3.48
C TYR A 264 24.21 -24.77 2.86
N GLU A 265 25.34 -25.34 2.43
CA GLU A 265 26.36 -24.64 1.64
C GLU A 265 25.82 -24.07 0.32
N CYS A 266 24.80 -24.73 -0.25
CA CYS A 266 24.15 -24.25 -1.47
C CYS A 266 23.33 -22.98 -1.19
N TYR A 267 22.65 -22.91 -0.04
CA TYR A 267 21.85 -21.74 0.35
C TYR A 267 22.69 -20.53 0.75
N LYS A 268 23.91 -20.74 1.27
CA LYS A 268 24.85 -19.64 1.55
C LYS A 268 25.16 -18.80 0.31
N LYS A 269 25.26 -19.42 -0.87
CA LYS A 269 25.52 -18.72 -2.15
C LYS A 269 24.25 -18.32 -2.90
N ALA A 270 23.10 -18.86 -2.54
CA ALA A 270 21.84 -18.54 -3.21
C ALA A 270 21.35 -17.12 -2.92
N SER A 271 20.61 -16.54 -3.86
CA SER A 271 19.93 -15.25 -3.65
C SER A 271 18.71 -15.45 -2.75
N CYS A 272 18.66 -14.70 -1.65
CA CYS A 272 17.50 -14.64 -0.74
C CYS A 272 16.75 -13.34 -1.03
N GLU A 273 15.58 -13.47 -1.66
CA GLU A 273 14.81 -12.33 -2.14
C GLU A 273 13.31 -12.61 -2.08
N ARG A 274 12.52 -11.56 -2.25
CA ARG A 274 11.07 -11.66 -2.21
C ARG A 274 10.56 -12.27 -3.51
N GLN A 275 9.80 -13.34 -3.38
CA GLN A 275 9.29 -14.10 -4.51
C GLN A 275 7.98 -13.48 -5.04
N SER A 276 7.51 -13.92 -6.21
CA SER A 276 6.28 -13.42 -6.85
C SER A 276 5.01 -13.65 -6.04
N ASN A 277 5.05 -14.55 -5.05
CA ASN A 277 3.96 -14.79 -4.09
C ASN A 277 3.99 -13.83 -2.88
N GLY A 278 4.94 -12.89 -2.83
CA GLY A 278 5.10 -11.91 -1.74
C GLY A 278 5.91 -12.40 -0.54
N ASN A 279 6.29 -13.68 -0.46
CA ASN A 279 7.09 -14.24 0.64
C ASN A 279 8.59 -14.17 0.34
N CYS A 280 9.43 -14.09 1.38
CA CYS A 280 10.87 -14.29 1.23
C CYS A 280 11.18 -15.76 0.93
N GLY A 281 12.09 -16.00 0.00
CA GLY A 281 12.52 -17.35 -0.38
C GLY A 281 13.84 -17.34 -1.14
N PHE A 282 14.46 -18.50 -1.25
CA PHE A 282 15.64 -18.66 -2.10
C PHE A 282 15.22 -18.80 -3.56
N THR A 283 15.80 -17.97 -4.42
CA THR A 283 15.56 -18.04 -5.86
C THR A 283 16.20 -19.28 -6.44
N ARG A 284 15.38 -20.06 -7.16
CA ARG A 284 15.82 -21.31 -7.82
C ARG A 284 16.63 -21.00 -9.07
N THR A 285 17.87 -20.58 -8.88
CA THR A 285 18.81 -20.43 -10.00
C THR A 285 19.30 -21.81 -10.47
N PRO A 286 19.80 -21.92 -11.71
CA PRO A 286 20.44 -23.15 -12.19
C PRO A 286 21.61 -23.60 -11.30
N GLU A 287 22.35 -22.65 -10.72
CA GLU A 287 23.48 -22.91 -9.81
C GLU A 287 23.00 -23.52 -8.50
N LEU A 288 21.96 -22.96 -7.88
CA LEU A 288 21.38 -23.50 -6.64
C LEU A 288 20.82 -24.91 -6.89
N THR A 289 20.09 -25.08 -7.98
CA THR A 289 19.49 -26.37 -8.35
C THR A 289 20.56 -27.44 -8.58
N SER A 290 21.64 -27.09 -9.29
CA SER A 290 22.76 -27.99 -9.54
C SER A 290 23.56 -28.31 -8.28
N CYS A 291 23.67 -27.36 -7.35
CA CYS A 291 24.35 -27.58 -6.08
C CYS A 291 23.56 -28.56 -5.20
N LEU A 292 22.25 -28.35 -5.07
CA LEU A 292 21.38 -29.23 -4.28
C LEU A 292 21.31 -30.65 -4.86
N ALA A 293 21.36 -30.80 -6.19
CA ALA A 293 21.35 -32.11 -6.83
C ALA A 293 22.62 -32.95 -6.60
N ARG A 294 23.70 -32.34 -6.07
CA ARG A 294 25.01 -33.00 -5.81
C ARG A 294 25.24 -33.31 -4.33
N LYS A 295 24.27 -33.08 -3.46
CA LYS A 295 24.34 -33.27 -2.01
C LYS A 295 23.40 -34.38 -1.57
#